data_AF-A0A7J4GV14-F1
#
_entry.id   AF-A0A7J4GV14-F1
#
_cell.length_a   1.000
_cell.length_b   1.000
_cell.length_c   1.000
_cell.angle_alpha   90.00
_cell.angle_beta   90.00
_cell.angle_gamma   90.00
#
_symmetry.space_group_name_H-M   'P 1'
#
loop_
_entity.id
_entity.type
_entity.pdbx_description
1 polymer ?
#
loop_
_entity_poly.entity_id
_entity_poly.type
_entity_poly.pdbx_seq_one_letter_code
_entity_poly.pdbx_strand_id
1 'polypeptide(L)'
;MKRLILLLAFLLILSPIASADDDDDDDDDNDEKFLGFDGEDLGEVAQYLLIGVMTIVIWKPGHIWLQKNAKTLFSDPKAKKKLMRTVNKIYMRLHYWAGLLVVIVGGVHGLVVGAEGHPVLYWSGWAGLVIMSISGGLLLWKWPPRKVRKGARLLHAQRAVSVITIILLLVSHA
;
A
#
# COMPACT_ATOMS: atom_id res chain seq x y z
N MET A 1 10.79 -8.54 21.56
CA MET A 1 10.99 -7.66 20.39
C MET A 1 10.51 -8.26 19.07
N LYS A 2 11.04 -9.39 18.57
CA LYS A 2 10.59 -9.96 17.27
C LYS A 2 9.12 -10.42 17.22
N ARG A 3 8.50 -10.82 18.35
CA ARG A 3 7.07 -11.19 18.44
C ARG A 3 6.12 -9.99 18.65
N LEU A 4 6.61 -8.87 19.17
CA LEU A 4 5.82 -7.65 19.42
C LEU A 4 5.59 -6.83 18.13
N ILE A 5 6.58 -6.78 17.25
CA ILE A 5 6.46 -6.13 15.93
C ILE A 5 5.58 -6.98 14.98
N LEU A 6 5.57 -8.30 15.15
CA LEU A 6 4.62 -9.19 14.46
C LEU A 6 3.19 -9.05 14.99
N LEU A 7 2.99 -8.79 16.29
CA LEU A 7 1.68 -8.49 16.91
C LEU A 7 1.13 -7.12 16.48
N LEU A 8 1.96 -6.08 16.37
CA LEU A 8 1.55 -4.75 15.87
C LEU A 8 1.21 -4.78 14.36
N ALA A 9 1.97 -5.56 13.59
CA ALA A 9 1.73 -5.76 12.16
C ALA A 9 0.53 -6.66 11.85
N PHE A 10 -0.09 -7.31 12.85
CA PHE A 10 -1.30 -8.12 12.69
C PHE A 10 -2.55 -7.42 13.26
N LEU A 11 -2.42 -6.62 14.34
CA LEU A 11 -3.52 -5.84 14.94
C LEU A 11 -4.07 -4.74 14.02
N LEU A 12 -3.21 -4.11 13.20
CA LEU A 12 -3.65 -3.07 12.24
C LEU A 12 -4.31 -3.62 10.97
N ILE A 13 -4.33 -4.95 10.80
CA ILE A 13 -4.94 -5.62 9.62
C ILE A 13 -6.42 -5.99 9.89
N LEU A 14 -6.94 -5.87 11.13
CA LEU A 14 -8.24 -6.43 11.55
C LEU A 14 -9.24 -5.45 12.21
N SER A 15 -8.92 -4.17 12.42
CA SER A 15 -9.86 -3.22 13.03
C SER A 15 -10.54 -2.34 11.98
N PRO A 16 -11.87 -2.45 11.79
CA PRO A 16 -12.67 -1.34 11.30
C PRO A 16 -12.77 -0.32 12.43
N ILE A 17 -12.48 0.95 12.16
CA ILE A 17 -12.78 2.06 13.07
C ILE A 17 -13.46 3.13 12.23
N ALA A 18 -14.78 2.97 12.10
CA ALA A 18 -15.73 4.04 11.81
C ALA A 18 -17.09 3.55 12.32
N SER A 19 -17.44 3.99 13.53
CA SER A 19 -18.80 3.99 14.05
C SER A 19 -18.83 5.15 15.02
N ALA A 20 -18.99 6.35 14.47
CA ALA A 20 -19.58 7.45 15.21
C ALA A 20 -21.09 7.39 14.92
N ASP A 21 -21.87 7.43 15.99
CA ASP A 21 -23.33 7.46 16.01
C ASP A 21 -23.89 8.56 15.10
N ASP A 22 -25.01 8.24 14.45
CA ASP A 22 -26.00 9.22 13.99
C ASP A 22 -26.46 10.03 15.20
N ASP A 23 -26.31 11.36 15.15
CA ASP A 23 -27.28 12.27 15.72
C ASP A 23 -27.46 13.42 14.72
N ASP A 24 -28.71 13.57 14.28
CA ASP A 24 -29.21 14.59 13.36
C ASP A 24 -28.73 16.00 13.74
N ASP A 25 -28.21 16.74 12.75
CA ASP A 25 -28.56 18.14 12.55
C ASP A 25 -28.45 18.47 11.05
N ASP A 26 -29.59 18.81 10.46
CA ASP A 26 -29.71 19.45 9.15
C ASP A 26 -28.86 20.73 9.12
N ASP A 27 -27.83 20.79 8.27
CA ASP A 27 -27.39 22.03 7.64
C ASP A 27 -26.63 21.74 6.33
N ASP A 28 -27.04 22.48 5.30
CA ASP A 28 -26.61 22.42 3.89
C ASP A 28 -25.15 22.87 3.75
N ASP A 29 -24.18 21.96 3.95
CA ASP A 29 -22.78 22.22 3.68
C ASP A 29 -22.27 21.42 2.48
N ASN A 30 -21.75 22.18 1.54
CA ASN A 30 -21.30 21.77 0.21
C ASN A 30 -20.06 20.87 0.30
N ASP A 31 -20.22 19.60 0.66
CA ASP A 31 -19.15 18.59 0.62
C ASP A 31 -18.52 18.63 -0.78
N GLU A 32 -17.23 19.00 -0.86
CA GLU A 32 -16.52 19.08 -2.15
C GLU A 32 -16.44 17.69 -2.76
N LYS A 33 -17.37 17.36 -3.67
CA LYS A 33 -17.40 16.08 -4.36
C LYS A 33 -16.45 16.11 -5.55
N PHE A 34 -15.52 15.17 -5.60
CA PHE A 34 -14.68 14.94 -6.77
C PHE A 34 -15.22 13.77 -7.59
N LEU A 35 -15.74 14.06 -8.80
CA LEU A 35 -16.37 13.07 -9.69
C LEU A 35 -17.53 12.27 -9.05
N GLY A 36 -18.22 12.87 -8.08
CA GLY A 36 -19.35 12.26 -7.38
C GLY A 36 -18.98 11.41 -6.16
N PHE A 37 -17.68 11.28 -5.84
CA PHE A 37 -17.19 10.72 -4.58
C PHE A 37 -16.88 11.85 -3.62
N ASP A 38 -17.23 11.67 -2.34
CA ASP A 38 -16.75 12.54 -1.28
C ASP A 38 -15.31 12.19 -0.88
N GLY A 39 -14.77 12.97 0.06
CA GLY A 39 -13.43 12.76 0.55
C GLY A 39 -13.24 11.43 1.30
N GLU A 40 -14.25 10.97 2.03
CA GLU A 40 -14.19 9.77 2.86
C GLU A 40 -14.13 8.49 2.01
N ASP A 41 -14.97 8.40 0.98
CA ASP A 41 -14.97 7.34 -0.02
C ASP A 41 -13.59 7.18 -0.68
N LEU A 42 -12.97 8.29 -1.06
CA LEU A 42 -11.64 8.29 -1.66
C LEU A 42 -10.57 7.83 -0.66
N GLY A 43 -10.72 8.18 0.62
CA GLY A 43 -9.88 7.71 1.71
C GLY A 43 -9.95 6.20 1.90
N GLU A 44 -11.16 5.63 1.95
CA GLU A 44 -11.37 4.19 2.08
C GLU A 44 -10.81 3.42 0.88
N VAL A 45 -11.05 3.89 -0.34
CA VAL A 45 -10.48 3.30 -1.56
C VAL A 45 -8.95 3.32 -1.52
N ALA A 46 -8.34 4.45 -1.14
CA ALA A 46 -6.89 4.57 -1.01
C ALA A 46 -6.34 3.59 0.05
N GLN A 47 -7.05 3.41 1.16
CA GLN A 47 -6.68 2.49 2.23
C GLN A 47 -6.70 1.03 1.75
N TYR A 48 -7.77 0.56 1.10
CA TYR A 48 -7.82 -0.81 0.60
C TYR A 48 -6.76 -1.09 -0.46
N LEU A 49 -6.51 -0.13 -1.36
CA LEU A 49 -5.43 -0.23 -2.34
C LEU A 49 -4.07 -0.34 -1.63
N LEU A 50 -3.82 0.46 -0.59
CA LEU A 50 -2.58 0.41 0.19
C LEU A 50 -2.40 -0.94 0.89
N ILE A 51 -3.44 -1.46 1.52
CA ILE A 51 -3.45 -2.81 2.12
C ILE A 51 -3.10 -3.86 1.05
N GLY A 52 -3.74 -3.78 -0.12
CA GLY A 52 -3.49 -4.67 -1.26
C GLY A 52 -2.02 -4.65 -1.70
N VAL A 53 -1.41 -3.46 -1.81
CA VAL A 53 0.00 -3.27 -2.15
C VAL A 53 0.91 -3.88 -1.07
N MET A 54 0.56 -3.72 0.22
CA MET A 54 1.33 -4.21 1.36
C MET A 54 1.35 -5.74 1.51
N THR A 55 0.42 -6.45 0.87
CA THR A 55 0.46 -7.94 0.80
C THR A 55 1.79 -8.48 0.26
N ILE A 56 2.62 -7.65 -0.40
CA ILE A 56 3.92 -8.06 -0.96
C ILE A 56 4.89 -8.56 0.12
N VAL A 57 4.72 -8.08 1.35
CA VAL A 57 5.50 -8.49 2.52
C VAL A 57 5.29 -9.98 2.82
N ILE A 58 4.09 -10.51 2.56
CA ILE A 58 3.74 -11.92 2.73
C ILE A 58 3.97 -12.67 1.41
N TRP A 59 3.50 -12.12 0.29
CA TRP A 59 3.52 -12.80 -1.00
C TRP A 59 4.93 -13.17 -1.46
N LYS A 60 5.88 -12.23 -1.41
CA LYS A 60 7.24 -12.45 -1.93
C LYS A 60 8.01 -13.55 -1.21
N PRO A 61 8.11 -13.57 0.15
CA PRO A 61 8.72 -14.70 0.84
C PRO A 61 7.92 -15.99 0.67
N GLY A 62 6.59 -15.93 0.68
CA GLY A 62 5.71 -17.09 0.46
C GLY A 62 5.95 -17.74 -0.90
N HIS A 63 6.00 -16.97 -1.98
CA HIS A 63 6.29 -17.46 -3.32
C HIS A 63 7.67 -18.12 -3.41
N ILE A 64 8.71 -17.53 -2.79
CA ILE A 64 10.06 -18.13 -2.76
C ILE A 64 10.04 -19.45 -1.99
N TRP A 65 9.39 -19.49 -0.83
CA TRP A 65 9.28 -20.70 -0.02
C TRP A 65 8.52 -21.81 -0.76
N LEU A 66 7.39 -21.49 -1.39
CA LEU A 66 6.62 -22.42 -2.20
C LEU A 66 7.44 -22.96 -3.39
N GLN A 67 8.22 -22.12 -4.09
CA GLN A 67 9.08 -22.55 -5.20
C GLN A 67 10.18 -23.53 -4.75
N LYS A 68 10.73 -23.33 -3.54
CA LYS A 68 11.74 -24.22 -2.95
C LYS A 68 11.14 -25.57 -2.54
N ASN A 69 9.97 -25.56 -1.93
CA ASN A 69 9.31 -26.75 -1.39
C ASN A 69 8.35 -27.45 -2.37
N ALA A 70 8.19 -26.96 -3.60
CA ALA A 70 7.23 -27.53 -4.53
C ALA A 70 7.42 -29.03 -4.84
N LYS A 71 8.63 -29.58 -4.69
CA LYS A 71 8.89 -31.02 -4.89
C LYS A 71 8.31 -31.90 -3.78
N THR A 72 8.19 -31.35 -2.57
CA THR A 72 7.65 -32.06 -1.40
C THR A 72 6.16 -31.81 -1.22
N LEU A 73 5.66 -30.66 -1.70
CA LEU A 73 4.27 -30.23 -1.52
C LEU A 73 3.32 -30.68 -2.63
N PHE A 74 3.81 -31.01 -3.83
CA PHE A 74 2.95 -31.27 -4.99
C PHE A 74 3.34 -32.55 -5.72
N SER A 75 2.33 -33.28 -6.19
CA SER A 75 2.49 -34.48 -7.03
C SER A 75 3.10 -34.18 -8.40
N ASP A 76 2.77 -33.03 -9.01
CA ASP A 76 3.45 -32.48 -10.18
C ASP A 76 4.13 -31.13 -9.88
N PRO A 77 5.39 -31.17 -9.42
CA PRO A 77 6.15 -29.97 -9.10
C PRO A 77 6.43 -29.09 -10.32
N LYS A 78 6.53 -29.65 -11.53
CA LYS A 78 6.89 -28.88 -12.73
C LYS A 78 5.72 -28.01 -13.17
N ALA A 79 4.51 -28.58 -13.27
CA ALA A 79 3.31 -27.82 -13.62
C ALA A 79 2.99 -26.76 -12.57
N LYS A 80 3.07 -27.09 -11.27
CA LYS A 80 2.80 -26.13 -10.19
C LYS A 80 3.80 -24.97 -10.16
N LYS A 81 5.10 -25.24 -10.36
CA LYS A 81 6.10 -24.16 -10.49
C LYS A 81 5.81 -23.23 -11.68
N LYS A 82 5.33 -23.76 -12.81
CA LYS A 82 4.95 -22.97 -13.99
C LYS A 82 3.77 -22.06 -13.66
N LEU A 83 2.72 -22.59 -13.05
CA LEU A 83 1.55 -21.81 -12.62
C LEU A 83 1.96 -20.69 -11.64
N MET A 84 2.73 -21.02 -10.61
CA MET A 84 3.20 -20.04 -9.64
C MET A 84 3.99 -18.89 -10.27
N ARG A 85 4.81 -19.17 -11.29
CA ARG A 85 5.53 -18.12 -12.04
C ARG A 85 4.55 -17.20 -12.78
N THR A 86 3.48 -17.75 -13.35
CA THR A 86 2.41 -16.96 -13.99
C THR A 86 1.68 -16.09 -12.96
N VAL A 87 1.25 -16.67 -11.85
CA VAL A 87 0.58 -15.93 -10.77
C VAL A 87 1.49 -14.83 -10.23
N ASN A 88 2.78 -15.11 -10.03
CA ASN A 88 3.73 -14.10 -9.60
C ASN A 88 3.89 -12.95 -10.62
N LYS A 89 3.85 -13.23 -11.93
CA LYS A 89 3.89 -12.15 -12.94
C LYS A 89 2.66 -11.24 -12.85
N ILE A 90 1.47 -11.84 -12.68
CA ILE A 90 0.21 -11.10 -12.53
C ILE A 90 0.26 -10.27 -11.25
N TYR A 91 0.61 -10.90 -10.13
CA TYR A 91 0.75 -10.24 -8.84
C TYR A 91 1.69 -9.03 -8.90
N MET A 92 2.88 -9.16 -9.51
CA MET A 92 3.82 -8.05 -9.63
C MET A 92 3.28 -6.90 -10.48
N ARG A 93 2.47 -7.20 -11.51
CA ARG A 93 1.79 -6.18 -12.31
C ARG A 93 0.72 -5.46 -11.49
N LEU A 94 -0.07 -6.20 -10.70
CA LEU A 94 -1.07 -5.62 -9.80
C LEU A 94 -0.42 -4.74 -8.73
N HIS A 95 0.64 -5.20 -8.06
CA HIS A 95 1.35 -4.43 -7.05
C HIS A 95 1.84 -3.07 -7.59
N TYR A 96 2.35 -3.05 -8.83
CA TYR A 96 2.80 -1.81 -9.46
C TYR A 96 1.64 -0.85 -9.77
N TRP A 97 0.60 -1.33 -10.44
CA TRP A 97 -0.54 -0.48 -10.82
C TRP A 97 -1.33 -0.03 -9.61
N ALA A 98 -1.59 -0.92 -8.64
CA ALA A 98 -2.22 -0.56 -7.38
C ALA A 98 -1.38 0.46 -6.63
N GLY A 99 -0.05 0.32 -6.55
CA GLY A 99 0.82 1.29 -5.89
C GLY A 99 0.75 2.69 -6.52
N LEU A 100 0.64 2.77 -7.85
CA LEU A 100 0.41 4.03 -8.53
C LEU A 100 -0.97 4.62 -8.21
N LEU A 101 -2.02 3.79 -8.21
CA LEU A 101 -3.38 4.23 -7.89
C LEU A 101 -3.49 4.73 -6.45
N VAL A 102 -2.83 4.10 -5.47
CA VAL A 102 -2.77 4.59 -4.08
C VAL A 102 -2.27 6.03 -4.02
N VAL A 103 -1.20 6.35 -4.77
CA VAL A 103 -0.63 7.71 -4.78
C VAL A 103 -1.61 8.72 -5.39
N ILE A 104 -2.29 8.33 -6.47
CA ILE A 104 -3.25 9.21 -7.16
C ILE A 104 -4.48 9.44 -6.28
N VAL A 105 -5.15 8.37 -5.85
CA VAL A 105 -6.38 8.45 -5.06
C VAL A 105 -6.10 9.11 -3.72
N GLY A 106 -5.02 8.73 -3.04
CA GLY A 106 -4.60 9.41 -1.80
C GLY A 106 -4.28 10.88 -2.04
N GLY A 107 -3.63 11.23 -3.15
CA GLY A 107 -3.37 12.64 -3.45
C GLY A 107 -4.64 13.45 -3.64
N VAL A 108 -5.64 12.90 -4.34
CA VAL A 108 -6.95 13.54 -4.54
C VAL A 108 -7.70 13.64 -3.23
N HIS A 109 -7.77 12.55 -2.44
CA HIS A 109 -8.39 12.55 -1.12
C HIS A 109 -7.84 13.67 -0.22
N GLY A 110 -6.51 13.83 -0.15
CA GLY A 110 -5.89 14.89 0.65
C GLY A 110 -6.16 16.31 0.14
N LEU A 111 -6.46 16.48 -1.15
CA LEU A 111 -6.88 17.78 -1.70
C LEU A 111 -8.35 18.07 -1.40
N VAL A 112 -9.21 17.06 -1.55
CA VAL A 112 -10.67 17.17 -1.35
C VAL A 112 -11.00 17.43 0.13
N VAL A 113 -10.36 16.71 1.05
CA VAL A 113 -10.58 16.88 2.49
C VAL A 113 -9.76 18.06 3.06
N GLY A 114 -9.08 18.85 2.21
CA GLY A 114 -8.24 19.97 2.65
C GLY A 114 -7.09 19.59 3.61
N ALA A 115 -6.79 18.30 3.75
CA ALA A 115 -5.92 17.73 4.77
C ALA A 115 -6.30 18.14 6.21
N GLU A 116 -7.58 18.03 6.55
CA GLU A 116 -8.12 18.17 7.92
C GLU A 116 -7.36 17.31 8.95
N GLY A 117 -7.36 17.75 10.21
CA GLY A 117 -6.57 17.15 11.30
C GLY A 117 -5.11 17.63 11.29
N HIS A 118 -4.18 16.80 10.81
CA HIS A 118 -2.75 17.09 10.81
C HIS A 118 -2.14 17.11 9.38
N PRO A 119 -2.26 18.22 8.63
CA PRO A 119 -1.91 18.29 7.22
C PRO A 119 -0.44 17.99 6.92
N VAL A 120 0.47 18.43 7.80
CA VAL A 120 1.91 18.16 7.64
C VAL A 120 2.21 16.66 7.71
N LEU A 121 1.54 15.93 8.60
CA LEU A 121 1.69 14.47 8.72
C LEU A 121 1.11 13.76 7.50
N TYR A 122 -0.07 14.18 7.05
CA TYR A 122 -0.70 13.64 5.85
C TYR A 122 0.21 13.75 4.64
N TRP A 123 0.63 14.98 4.31
CA TRP A 123 1.47 15.24 3.14
C TRP A 123 2.86 14.61 3.26
N SER A 124 3.40 14.47 4.48
CA SER A 124 4.64 13.71 4.71
C SER A 124 4.47 12.22 4.45
N GLY A 125 3.35 11.65 4.90
CA GLY A 125 2.97 10.26 4.61
C GLY A 125 2.79 10.03 3.11
N TRP A 126 2.01 10.88 2.45
CA TRP A 126 1.80 10.85 1.01
C TRP A 126 3.09 11.02 0.22
N ALA A 127 3.98 11.95 0.60
CA ALA A 127 5.31 12.09 -0.01
C ALA A 127 6.13 10.79 0.11
N GLY A 128 6.00 10.08 1.23
CA GLY A 128 6.55 8.73 1.38
C GLY A 128 6.00 7.73 0.36
N LEU A 129 4.69 7.74 0.10
CA LEU A 129 4.07 6.93 -0.97
C LEU A 129 4.62 7.30 -2.36
N VAL A 130 4.77 8.59 -2.65
CA VAL A 130 5.37 9.08 -3.92
C VAL A 130 6.79 8.56 -4.10
N ILE A 131 7.64 8.68 -3.07
CA ILE A 131 9.01 8.17 -3.09
C ILE A 131 9.03 6.65 -3.32
N MET A 132 8.13 5.91 -2.67
CA MET A 132 7.99 4.47 -2.86
C MET A 132 7.57 4.13 -4.29
N SER A 133 6.63 4.87 -4.88
CA SER A 133 6.18 4.67 -6.25
C SER A 133 7.25 5.02 -7.29
N ILE A 134 7.97 6.13 -7.12
CA ILE A 134 9.10 6.51 -7.99
C ILE A 134 10.22 5.45 -7.92
N SER A 135 10.64 5.08 -6.70
CA SER A 135 11.68 4.09 -6.51
C SER A 135 11.29 2.71 -7.06
N GLY A 136 10.01 2.32 -6.95
CA GLY A 136 9.46 1.12 -7.59
C GLY A 136 9.46 1.21 -9.12
N GLY A 137 9.02 2.33 -9.67
CA GLY A 137 9.01 2.60 -11.12
C GLY A 137 10.40 2.56 -11.75
N LEU A 138 11.42 3.06 -11.06
CA LEU A 138 12.82 2.98 -11.51
C LEU A 138 13.33 1.54 -11.63
N LEU A 139 12.70 0.57 -10.96
CA LEU A 139 13.05 -0.86 -11.09
C LEU A 139 12.42 -1.51 -12.33
N LEU A 140 11.34 -0.94 -12.86
CA LEU A 140 10.72 -1.39 -14.11
C LEU A 140 11.50 -0.91 -15.33
N TRP A 141 12.03 0.31 -15.27
CA TRP A 141 12.75 0.90 -16.40
C TRP A 141 14.16 0.32 -16.52
N LYS A 142 14.55 -0.05 -17.74
CA LYS A 142 15.89 -0.59 -18.03
C LYS A 142 16.97 0.49 -18.20
N TRP A 143 16.57 1.75 -18.42
CA TRP A 143 17.46 2.86 -18.74
C TRP A 143 18.31 3.43 -17.57
N PRO A 144 17.94 3.36 -16.27
CA PRO A 144 18.73 4.02 -15.24
C PRO A 144 20.05 3.29 -14.99
N PRO A 145 21.13 4.01 -14.66
CA PRO A 145 22.41 3.41 -14.31
C PRO A 145 22.27 2.37 -13.20
N ARG A 146 23.11 1.32 -13.22
CA ARG A 146 23.04 0.22 -12.24
C ARG A 146 23.12 0.71 -10.79
N LYS A 147 23.89 1.76 -10.51
CA LYS A 147 24.01 2.40 -9.19
C LYS A 147 22.66 2.95 -8.71
N VAL A 148 21.96 3.68 -9.58
CA VAL A 148 20.62 4.26 -9.30
C VAL A 148 19.60 3.16 -9.02
N ARG A 149 19.53 2.12 -9.85
CA ARG A 149 18.64 0.97 -9.62
C ARG A 149 18.93 0.24 -8.31
N LYS A 150 20.19 0.16 -7.89
CA LYS A 150 20.56 -0.47 -6.61
C LYS A 150 20.06 0.38 -5.43
N GLY A 151 20.22 1.70 -5.50
CA GLY A 151 19.70 2.63 -4.50
C GLY A 151 18.18 2.60 -4.41
N ALA A 152 17.49 2.71 -5.55
CA ALA A 152 16.03 2.61 -5.63
C ALA A 152 15.50 1.30 -5.05
N ARG A 153 16.18 0.17 -5.33
CA ARG A 153 15.82 -1.12 -4.73
C ARG A 153 15.99 -1.14 -3.22
N LEU A 154 17.09 -0.58 -2.71
CA LEU A 154 17.35 -0.54 -1.28
C LEU A 154 16.25 0.25 -0.57
N LEU A 155 15.94 1.44 -1.09
CA LEU A 155 14.89 2.30 -0.55
C LEU A 155 13.53 1.61 -0.60
N HIS A 156 13.13 1.12 -1.78
CA HIS A 156 11.82 0.48 -1.98
C HIS A 156 11.65 -0.83 -1.18
N ALA A 157 12.75 -1.52 -0.86
CA ALA A 157 12.71 -2.74 -0.04
C ALA A 157 12.87 -2.44 1.47
N GLN A 158 13.18 -1.21 1.86
CA GLN A 158 13.40 -0.82 3.24
C GLN A 158 12.06 -0.65 3.95
N ARG A 159 11.73 -1.62 4.81
CA ARG A 159 10.47 -1.65 5.58
C ARG A 159 10.23 -0.40 6.42
N ALA A 160 11.29 0.25 6.90
CA ALA A 160 11.18 1.46 7.72
C ALA A 160 10.47 2.59 6.96
N VAL A 161 10.73 2.74 5.65
CA VAL A 161 10.08 3.79 4.83
C VAL A 161 8.58 3.54 4.78
N SER A 162 8.15 2.31 4.45
CA SER A 162 6.72 1.95 4.44
C SER A 162 6.05 2.09 5.80
N VAL A 163 6.71 1.67 6.88
CA VAL A 163 6.16 1.76 8.23
C VAL A 163 5.98 3.21 8.66
N ILE A 164 6.99 4.06 8.43
CA ILE A 164 6.91 5.49 8.74
C ILE A 164 5.80 6.15 7.93
N THR A 165 5.72 5.87 6.62
CA THR A 165 4.65 6.35 5.75
C THR A 165 3.26 6.00 6.27
N ILE A 166 3.04 4.74 6.66
CA ILE A 166 1.75 4.29 7.19
C ILE A 166 1.43 4.98 8.52
N ILE A 167 2.40 5.09 9.43
CA ILE A 167 2.19 5.77 10.71
C ILE A 167 1.80 7.24 10.48
N LEU A 168 2.50 7.94 9.58
CA LEU A 168 2.20 9.34 9.26
C LEU A 168 0.77 9.51 8.71
N LEU A 169 0.34 8.60 7.83
CA LEU A 169 -1.02 8.62 7.27
C LEU A 169 -2.09 8.23 8.29
N LEU A 170 -1.80 7.32 9.23
CA LEU A 170 -2.76 6.95 10.27
C LEU A 170 -2.92 8.06 11.31
N VAL A 171 -1.80 8.60 11.79
CA VAL A 171 -1.81 9.67 12.80
C VAL A 171 -2.32 10.98 12.21
N SER A 172 -2.28 11.17 10.89
CA SER A 172 -2.83 12.40 10.31
C SER A 172 -4.34 12.54 10.42
N HIS A 173 -5.05 11.42 10.60
CA HIS A 173 -6.51 11.34 10.72
C HIS A 173 -6.97 11.05 12.17
N ALA A 174 -6.05 11.11 13.14
CA ALA A 174 -6.34 10.87 14.56
C ALA A 174 -6.29 12.19 15.33
#